data_AF-A0A0L0G6J6-F1
#
_entry.id   AF-A0A0L0G6J6-F1
#
_cell.length_a   1.000
_cell.length_b   1.000
_cell.length_c   1.000
_cell.angle_alpha   90.00
_cell.angle_beta   90.00
_cell.angle_gamma   90.00
#
_symmetry.space_group_name_H-M   'P 1'
#
loop_
_entity.id
_entity.type
_entity.pdbx_description
1 polymer ?
#
loop_
_entity_poly.entity_id
_entity_poly.type
_entity_poly.pdbx_seq_one_letter_code
_entity_poly.pdbx_strand_id
1 'polypeptide(L)'
;MATVSDDIETRDYERIPKCISLEEVHTHSPNLHTQCNSLSRLTDSFEPFITPTISAVFSLLTNTDEDETRMRVLQSLAVVLQRCRHQLSTVALNADGSPGLGWEIAKVLFQLWEEATDHHLYQVCLVGNISSLVESMGKSVGASVTDGNANEICLLNPLCQIIATCSDVTNPAHVYLLDDSVLLWKRVVRQLDAPQIPILNVYPRTISLIENVGSEVVRDVMAVLRSYLLVIPDLFFPGSKQVPLVAMATTSPAVASAAESIGQTHVYNLCERLVQALAAWKDSGCKLIVDFIDCALVIGGVGVARGPMRSVVVAMATRMLAENQSDGTDVLVSFSLILARIAVQLPTEDLCSILAEAVVATKNIQIQNDTQNGPVNVASGVEGDRSAAARATMDSFANTSSHATHPGAKRIPTHINTQEEATSYGLCVLLKGWVRRLDQTSSYHSRKLIGLAAPVVLELVARRDAQVLAEEFPMVIDALVSIFGSLANENGSDDCLVMNNDLDTWAPEPGELGETSRERLMQHNDAVYRMSLKNTIQTRMTGLANTDQNGFQNLLSTVSPPVQKQFAELMQ
;
A
#
# COMPACT_ATOMS: atom_id res chain seq x y z
N MET A 1 17.31 -60.30 6.40
CA MET A 1 17.23 -61.22 5.24
C MET A 1 15.77 -61.64 5.09
N ALA A 2 15.01 -60.91 4.28
CA ALA A 2 13.71 -61.33 3.79
C ALA A 2 13.75 -61.06 2.28
N THR A 3 13.60 -62.12 1.50
CA THR A 3 13.75 -62.15 0.05
C THR A 3 12.48 -61.72 -0.65
N VAL A 4 12.70 -60.98 -1.73
CA VAL A 4 11.76 -60.38 -2.69
C VAL A 4 11.18 -61.43 -3.66
N SER A 5 10.01 -61.07 -4.23
CA SER A 5 9.29 -61.54 -5.45
C SER A 5 7.96 -62.19 -5.11
N ASP A 6 6.85 -61.96 -5.81
CA ASP A 6 6.44 -61.11 -6.93
C ASP A 6 4.91 -61.06 -6.77
N ASP A 7 4.25 -59.95 -7.14
CA ASP A 7 2.84 -59.89 -7.60
C ASP A 7 2.37 -58.42 -7.60
N ILE A 8 2.63 -57.73 -8.73
CA ILE A 8 1.90 -56.49 -9.10
C ILE A 8 1.04 -56.83 -10.33
N GLU A 9 -0.17 -57.32 -10.08
CA GLU A 9 -1.23 -57.43 -11.08
C GLU A 9 -1.91 -56.07 -11.28
N THR A 10 -1.51 -55.37 -12.34
CA THR A 10 -2.40 -55.04 -13.48
C THR A 10 -3.89 -54.78 -13.20
N ARG A 11 -4.26 -53.70 -12.49
CA ARG A 11 -5.56 -53.03 -12.66
C ARG A 11 -5.41 -51.53 -12.48
N ASP A 12 -5.76 -50.77 -13.53
CA ASP A 12 -6.07 -49.32 -13.57
C ASP A 12 -5.45 -48.51 -14.74
N TYR A 13 -4.84 -49.17 -15.74
CA TYR A 13 -4.34 -48.48 -16.95
C TYR A 13 -5.37 -48.25 -18.09
N GLU A 14 -6.64 -48.62 -17.94
CA GLU A 14 -7.63 -48.60 -19.04
C GLU A 14 -8.68 -47.45 -19.00
N ARG A 15 -8.44 -46.36 -18.26
CA ARG A 15 -9.33 -45.18 -18.30
C ARG A 15 -8.62 -43.88 -18.65
N ILE A 16 -7.78 -43.92 -19.67
CA ILE A 16 -7.34 -42.71 -20.37
C ILE A 16 -8.37 -42.43 -21.48
N PRO A 17 -9.01 -41.25 -21.55
CA PRO A 17 -9.90 -40.94 -22.65
C PRO A 17 -9.11 -40.94 -23.96
N LYS A 18 -9.57 -41.72 -24.94
CA LYS A 18 -9.06 -41.71 -26.31
C LYS A 18 -9.06 -40.28 -26.84
N CYS A 19 -7.98 -39.91 -27.51
CA CYS A 19 -7.79 -38.64 -28.21
C CYS A 19 -9.06 -38.22 -28.94
N ILE A 20 -9.53 -37.01 -28.64
CA ILE A 20 -10.70 -36.40 -29.26
C ILE A 20 -10.40 -36.22 -30.75
N SER A 21 -11.22 -36.83 -31.59
CA SER A 21 -11.19 -36.63 -33.04
C SER A 21 -11.77 -35.26 -33.38
N LEU A 22 -11.21 -34.60 -34.41
CA LEU A 22 -11.54 -33.22 -34.83
C LEU A 22 -13.04 -32.96 -35.10
N GLU A 23 -13.86 -34.00 -35.31
CA GLU A 23 -15.32 -33.87 -35.54
C GLU A 23 -16.14 -33.70 -34.24
N GLU A 24 -15.65 -34.11 -33.08
CA GLU A 24 -16.41 -34.07 -31.81
C GLU A 24 -16.33 -32.70 -31.09
N VAL A 25 -15.36 -31.85 -31.46
CA VAL A 25 -15.16 -30.52 -30.85
C VAL A 25 -16.27 -29.54 -31.21
N HIS A 26 -16.89 -29.68 -32.40
CA HIS A 26 -17.96 -28.78 -32.85
C HIS A 26 -19.29 -28.97 -32.11
N THR A 27 -19.53 -30.10 -31.44
CA THR A 27 -20.83 -30.40 -30.79
C THR A 27 -20.82 -30.30 -29.26
N HIS A 28 -19.65 -30.28 -28.60
CA HIS A 28 -19.54 -30.42 -27.14
C HIS A 28 -18.76 -29.28 -26.45
N SER A 29 -19.08 -28.03 -26.79
CA SER A 29 -18.56 -26.82 -26.13
C SER A 29 -18.64 -26.80 -24.58
N PRO A 30 -19.64 -27.40 -23.88
CA PRO A 30 -19.66 -27.38 -22.41
C PRO A 30 -18.73 -28.42 -21.74
N ASN A 31 -18.17 -29.39 -22.47
CA ASN A 31 -17.36 -30.44 -21.86
C ASN A 31 -15.93 -29.99 -21.52
N LEU A 32 -15.31 -29.10 -22.31
CA LEU A 32 -13.92 -28.70 -22.07
C LEU A 32 -13.78 -27.93 -20.76
N HIS A 33 -14.68 -26.97 -20.49
CA HIS A 33 -14.68 -26.20 -19.24
C HIS A 33 -14.92 -27.09 -18.01
N THR A 34 -15.85 -28.04 -18.11
CA THR A 34 -16.19 -28.99 -17.03
C THR A 34 -15.05 -29.99 -16.78
N GLN A 35 -14.38 -30.45 -17.85
CA GLN A 35 -13.21 -31.32 -17.75
C GLN A 35 -11.98 -30.57 -17.21
N CYS A 36 -11.74 -29.32 -17.61
CA CYS A 36 -10.72 -28.43 -17.01
C CYS A 36 -10.98 -28.15 -15.53
N ASN A 37 -12.25 -28.04 -15.10
CA ASN A 37 -12.58 -27.92 -13.68
C ASN A 37 -12.31 -29.23 -12.92
N SER A 38 -12.49 -30.40 -13.54
CA SER A 38 -12.16 -31.70 -12.94
C SER A 38 -10.64 -32.00 -12.88
N LEU A 39 -9.85 -31.36 -13.73
CA LEU A 39 -8.38 -31.43 -13.78
C LEU A 39 -7.69 -30.78 -12.56
N SER A 40 -8.43 -30.07 -11.70
CA SER A 40 -7.91 -29.43 -10.48
C SER A 40 -7.29 -30.40 -9.47
N ARG A 41 -7.50 -31.72 -9.63
CA ARG A 41 -6.98 -32.76 -8.74
C ARG A 41 -5.74 -33.49 -9.28
N LEU A 42 -5.25 -33.13 -10.48
CA LEU A 42 -4.23 -33.90 -11.23
C LEU A 42 -3.14 -33.01 -11.85
N THR A 43 -2.73 -31.94 -11.18
CA THR A 43 -1.77 -30.93 -11.71
C THR A 43 -0.47 -31.55 -12.26
N ASP A 44 0.03 -32.63 -11.66
CA ASP A 44 1.27 -33.30 -12.08
C ASP A 44 1.04 -34.26 -13.26
N SER A 45 -0.17 -34.80 -13.42
CA SER A 45 -0.50 -35.74 -14.51
C SER A 45 -0.90 -35.02 -15.80
N PHE A 46 -1.24 -33.73 -15.74
CA PHE A 46 -1.66 -32.94 -16.89
C PHE A 46 -0.50 -32.31 -17.67
N GLU A 47 0.70 -32.21 -17.06
CA GLU A 47 1.90 -31.62 -17.66
C GLU A 47 2.18 -32.03 -19.11
N PRO A 48 2.18 -33.33 -19.50
CA PRO A 48 2.47 -33.72 -20.87
C PRO A 48 1.40 -33.27 -21.89
N PHE A 49 0.21 -32.90 -21.42
CA PHE A 49 -0.91 -32.49 -22.26
C PHE A 49 -1.02 -30.97 -22.42
N ILE A 50 -0.23 -30.18 -21.69
CA ILE A 50 -0.28 -28.70 -21.72
C ILE A 50 0.01 -28.18 -23.14
N THR A 51 1.16 -28.54 -23.72
CA THR A 51 1.58 -28.07 -25.05
C THR A 51 0.61 -28.50 -26.17
N PRO A 52 0.16 -29.77 -26.24
CA PRO A 52 -0.87 -30.17 -27.19
C PRO A 52 -2.19 -29.42 -27.03
N THR A 53 -2.63 -29.19 -25.78
CA THR A 53 -3.89 -28.48 -25.50
C THR A 53 -3.82 -27.03 -25.96
N ILE A 54 -2.72 -26.34 -25.66
CA ILE A 54 -2.52 -24.94 -26.10
C ILE A 54 -2.49 -24.85 -27.63
N SER A 55 -1.80 -25.77 -28.31
CA SER A 55 -1.74 -25.82 -29.77
C SER A 55 -3.12 -26.02 -30.40
N ALA A 56 -3.93 -26.91 -29.82
CA ALA A 56 -5.32 -27.13 -30.26
C ALA A 56 -6.19 -25.87 -30.03
N VAL A 57 -6.06 -25.23 -28.86
CA VAL A 57 -6.75 -23.97 -28.54
C VAL A 57 -6.39 -22.88 -29.54
N PHE A 58 -5.11 -22.74 -29.91
CA PHE A 58 -4.67 -21.75 -30.89
C PHE A 58 -5.21 -22.03 -32.28
N SER A 59 -5.19 -23.30 -32.69
CA SER A 59 -5.81 -23.72 -33.95
C SER A 59 -7.31 -23.37 -33.97
N LEU A 60 -8.02 -23.49 -32.85
CA LEU A 60 -9.43 -23.11 -32.78
C LEU A 60 -9.62 -21.59 -32.81
N LEU A 61 -8.76 -20.82 -32.14
CA LEU A 61 -8.82 -19.35 -32.15
C LEU A 61 -8.58 -18.77 -33.54
N THR A 62 -7.65 -19.34 -34.31
CA THR A 62 -7.29 -18.85 -35.66
C THR A 62 -8.25 -19.30 -36.75
N ASN A 63 -8.88 -20.48 -36.62
CA ASN A 63 -9.78 -21.03 -37.65
C ASN A 63 -11.26 -20.67 -37.46
N THR A 64 -11.60 -19.92 -36.41
CA THR A 64 -12.98 -19.51 -36.14
C THR A 64 -13.11 -18.02 -36.41
N ASP A 65 -14.18 -17.58 -37.09
CA ASP A 65 -14.44 -16.15 -37.37
C ASP A 65 -15.46 -15.50 -36.42
N GLU A 66 -16.23 -16.30 -35.69
CA GLU A 66 -17.26 -15.80 -34.76
C GLU A 66 -16.65 -15.41 -33.40
N ASP A 67 -16.83 -14.15 -33.00
CA ASP A 67 -16.33 -13.61 -31.73
C ASP A 67 -16.83 -14.37 -30.51
N GLU A 68 -18.10 -14.78 -30.49
CA GLU A 68 -18.65 -15.52 -29.35
C GLU A 68 -17.93 -16.86 -29.14
N THR A 69 -17.63 -17.55 -30.24
CA THR A 69 -16.88 -18.81 -30.20
C THR A 69 -15.43 -18.55 -29.81
N ARG A 70 -14.78 -17.51 -30.35
CA ARG A 70 -13.43 -17.08 -29.93
C ARG A 70 -13.38 -16.74 -28.44
N MET A 71 -14.39 -16.05 -27.91
CA MET A 71 -14.50 -15.71 -26.48
C MET A 71 -14.62 -16.97 -25.61
N ARG A 72 -15.42 -17.96 -25.99
CA ARG A 72 -15.53 -19.23 -25.23
C ARG A 72 -14.22 -20.02 -25.22
N VAL A 73 -13.50 -20.02 -26.34
CA VAL A 73 -12.17 -20.63 -26.44
C VAL A 73 -11.17 -19.89 -25.56
N LEU A 74 -11.18 -18.55 -25.57
CA LEU A 74 -10.37 -17.72 -24.66
C LEU A 74 -10.72 -17.96 -23.18
N GLN A 75 -11.97 -18.17 -22.82
CA GLN A 75 -12.35 -18.53 -21.45
C GLN A 75 -11.76 -19.88 -21.03
N SER A 76 -11.72 -20.84 -21.95
CA SER A 76 -11.08 -22.15 -21.72
C SER A 76 -9.56 -22.00 -21.56
N LEU A 77 -8.93 -21.15 -22.38
CA LEU A 77 -7.51 -20.81 -22.26
C LEU A 77 -7.20 -20.18 -20.89
N ALA A 78 -8.02 -19.23 -20.43
CA ALA A 78 -7.84 -18.58 -19.13
C ALA A 78 -7.79 -19.57 -17.97
N VAL A 79 -8.65 -20.61 -18.00
CA VAL A 79 -8.61 -21.69 -17.00
C VAL A 79 -7.30 -22.47 -17.08
N VAL A 80 -6.83 -22.82 -18.28
CA VAL A 80 -5.55 -23.52 -18.45
C VAL A 80 -4.40 -22.67 -17.91
N LEU A 81 -4.35 -21.37 -18.24
CA LEU A 81 -3.31 -20.44 -17.76
C LEU A 81 -3.28 -20.31 -16.23
N GLN A 82 -4.45 -20.22 -15.59
CA GLN A 82 -4.55 -20.12 -14.14
C GLN A 82 -4.14 -21.40 -13.42
N ARG A 83 -4.41 -22.56 -14.01
CA ARG A 83 -4.13 -23.87 -13.40
C ARG A 83 -2.70 -24.36 -13.65
N CYS A 84 -2.11 -24.00 -14.78
CA CYS A 84 -0.76 -24.39 -15.17
C CYS A 84 0.31 -23.34 -14.80
N ARG A 85 0.04 -22.49 -13.81
CA ARG A 85 0.90 -21.37 -13.41
C ARG A 85 2.35 -21.78 -13.15
N HIS A 86 2.58 -22.84 -12.37
CA HIS A 86 3.93 -23.28 -12.05
C HIS A 86 4.66 -23.83 -13.30
N GLN A 87 3.98 -24.63 -14.11
CA GLN A 87 4.53 -25.22 -15.34
C GLN A 87 4.79 -24.16 -16.41
N LEU A 88 3.95 -23.13 -16.52
CA LEU A 88 4.16 -22.01 -17.44
C LEU A 88 5.29 -21.10 -16.96
N SER A 89 5.49 -20.93 -15.65
CA SER A 89 6.62 -20.16 -15.14
C SER A 89 7.98 -20.82 -15.42
N THR A 90 8.06 -22.16 -15.35
CA THR A 90 9.27 -22.93 -15.62
C THR A 90 9.55 -23.10 -17.11
N VAL A 91 8.51 -23.04 -17.96
CA VAL A 91 8.60 -23.20 -19.43
C VAL A 91 8.38 -21.86 -20.16
N ALA A 92 8.32 -20.73 -19.46
CA ALA A 92 8.25 -19.40 -20.10
C ALA A 92 9.52 -19.07 -20.88
N LEU A 93 10.66 -19.55 -20.38
CA LEU A 93 11.96 -19.53 -21.04
C LEU A 93 12.46 -20.97 -21.11
N ASN A 94 13.12 -21.32 -22.21
CA ASN A 94 13.83 -22.60 -22.30
C ASN A 94 15.10 -22.54 -21.45
N ALA A 95 15.72 -23.71 -21.19
CA ALA A 95 16.93 -23.80 -20.36
C ALA A 95 18.13 -22.99 -20.89
N ASP A 96 18.13 -22.63 -22.17
CA ASP A 96 19.11 -21.78 -22.84
C ASP A 96 18.76 -20.28 -22.81
N GLY A 97 17.66 -19.90 -22.16
CA GLY A 97 17.15 -18.52 -22.09
C GLY A 97 16.34 -18.08 -23.30
N SER A 98 16.09 -18.97 -24.28
CA SER A 98 15.28 -18.66 -25.46
C SER A 98 13.77 -18.66 -25.15
N PRO A 99 12.92 -18.09 -26.04
CA PRO A 99 11.48 -18.02 -25.84
C PRO A 99 10.83 -19.39 -25.65
N GLY A 100 10.11 -19.56 -24.55
CA GLY A 100 9.35 -20.78 -24.25
C GLY A 100 7.87 -20.65 -24.59
N LEU A 101 7.07 -21.61 -24.12
CA LEU A 101 5.63 -21.72 -24.45
C LEU A 101 4.82 -20.48 -24.04
N GLY A 102 5.15 -19.86 -22.91
CA GLY A 102 4.51 -18.63 -22.43
C GLY A 102 4.62 -17.47 -23.43
N TRP A 103 5.74 -17.40 -24.15
CA TRP A 103 6.01 -16.34 -25.11
C TRP A 103 5.27 -16.54 -26.44
N GLU A 104 5.17 -17.79 -26.89
CA GLU A 104 4.33 -18.15 -28.04
C GLU A 104 2.86 -17.82 -27.76
N ILE A 105 2.38 -18.08 -26.53
CA ILE A 105 1.04 -17.66 -26.11
C ILE A 105 0.89 -16.14 -26.17
N ALA A 106 1.85 -15.40 -25.61
CA ALA A 106 1.80 -13.94 -25.62
C ALA A 106 1.73 -13.38 -27.05
N LYS A 107 2.53 -13.93 -27.97
CA LYS A 107 2.57 -13.53 -29.38
C LYS A 107 1.20 -13.70 -30.06
N VAL A 108 0.54 -14.84 -29.87
CA VAL A 108 -0.80 -15.08 -30.43
C VAL A 108 -1.82 -14.12 -29.83
N LEU A 109 -1.81 -13.93 -28.51
CA LEU A 109 -2.76 -13.02 -27.84
C LEU A 109 -2.57 -11.56 -28.27
N PHE A 110 -1.34 -11.10 -28.47
CA PHE A 110 -1.07 -9.75 -28.98
C PHE A 110 -1.48 -9.58 -30.44
N GLN A 111 -1.31 -10.61 -31.27
CA GLN A 111 -1.82 -10.56 -32.64
C GLN A 111 -3.34 -10.45 -32.66
N LEU A 112 -4.05 -11.26 -31.86
CA LEU A 112 -5.51 -11.19 -31.75
C LEU A 112 -6.00 -9.85 -31.20
N TRP A 113 -5.22 -9.21 -30.33
CA TRP A 113 -5.50 -7.85 -29.85
C TRP A 113 -5.50 -6.81 -30.98
N GLU A 114 -4.50 -6.85 -31.85
CA GLU A 114 -4.42 -5.95 -33.02
C GLU A 114 -5.56 -6.20 -34.02
N GLU A 115 -6.06 -7.43 -34.11
CA GLU A 115 -7.19 -7.80 -34.98
C GLU A 115 -8.56 -7.42 -34.38
N ALA A 116 -8.67 -7.31 -33.06
CA ALA A 116 -9.93 -7.10 -32.33
C ALA A 116 -10.42 -5.64 -32.32
N THR A 117 -10.00 -4.80 -33.27
CA THR A 117 -10.40 -3.38 -33.33
C THR A 117 -11.92 -3.23 -33.31
N ASP A 118 -12.44 -2.33 -32.48
CA ASP A 118 -13.88 -2.05 -32.28
C ASP A 118 -14.72 -3.18 -31.64
N HIS A 119 -14.13 -4.34 -31.35
CA HIS A 119 -14.82 -5.49 -30.75
C HIS A 119 -14.59 -5.53 -29.22
N HIS A 120 -15.12 -4.54 -28.51
CA HIS A 120 -14.80 -4.28 -27.09
C HIS A 120 -14.99 -5.47 -26.13
N LEU A 121 -16.03 -6.30 -26.31
CA LEU A 121 -16.25 -7.48 -25.46
C LEU A 121 -15.19 -8.58 -25.70
N TYR A 122 -14.74 -8.72 -26.94
CA TYR A 122 -13.67 -9.63 -27.31
C TYR A 122 -12.33 -9.12 -26.77
N GLN A 123 -12.08 -7.82 -26.88
CA GLN A 123 -10.94 -7.13 -26.27
C GLN A 123 -10.86 -7.33 -24.75
N VAL A 124 -11.98 -7.22 -24.02
CA VAL A 124 -12.05 -7.53 -22.59
C VAL A 124 -11.59 -8.96 -22.29
N CYS A 125 -12.08 -9.95 -23.05
CA CYS A 125 -11.67 -11.35 -22.88
C CYS A 125 -10.19 -11.58 -23.19
N LEU A 126 -9.65 -10.87 -24.18
CA LEU A 126 -8.22 -10.91 -24.52
C LEU A 126 -7.37 -10.32 -23.40
N VAL A 127 -7.71 -9.13 -22.89
CA VAL A 127 -7.00 -8.49 -21.78
C VAL A 127 -7.04 -9.39 -20.54
N GLY A 128 -8.19 -10.02 -20.23
CA GLY A 128 -8.29 -10.98 -19.12
C GLY A 128 -7.38 -12.22 -19.29
N ASN A 129 -7.22 -12.72 -20.53
CA ASN A 129 -6.30 -13.81 -20.84
C ASN A 129 -4.83 -13.39 -20.74
N ILE A 130 -4.49 -12.22 -21.31
CA ILE A 130 -3.14 -11.63 -21.22
C ILE A 130 -2.78 -11.41 -19.74
N SER A 131 -3.73 -10.90 -18.96
CA SER A 131 -3.61 -10.69 -17.52
C SER A 131 -3.36 -12.00 -16.78
N SER A 132 -4.05 -13.08 -17.14
CA SER A 132 -3.84 -14.42 -16.56
C SER A 132 -2.49 -15.02 -16.99
N LEU A 133 -2.06 -14.77 -18.23
CA LEU A 133 -0.76 -15.17 -18.75
C LEU A 133 0.37 -14.46 -17.98
N VAL A 134 0.33 -13.14 -17.82
CA VAL A 134 1.31 -12.37 -17.04
C VAL A 134 1.43 -12.90 -15.62
N GLU A 135 0.31 -13.28 -15.00
CA GLU A 135 0.32 -13.90 -13.67
C GLU A 135 0.98 -15.29 -13.67
N SER A 136 0.72 -16.08 -14.73
CA SER A 136 1.30 -17.41 -14.90
C SER A 136 2.80 -17.40 -15.20
N MET A 137 3.28 -16.42 -15.97
CA MET A 137 4.68 -16.32 -16.41
C MET A 137 5.65 -15.86 -15.32
N GLY A 138 5.15 -15.28 -14.23
CA GLY A 138 6.02 -14.86 -13.13
C GLY A 138 6.99 -13.75 -13.53
N LYS A 139 8.21 -13.82 -12.98
CA LYS A 139 9.32 -12.88 -13.21
C LYS A 139 9.80 -12.82 -14.66
N SER A 140 9.48 -13.84 -15.47
CA SER A 140 9.87 -13.92 -16.89
C SER A 140 9.24 -12.83 -17.77
N VAL A 141 8.19 -12.14 -17.28
CA VAL A 141 7.55 -11.02 -18.01
C VAL A 141 8.51 -9.85 -18.22
N GLY A 142 9.36 -9.57 -17.24
CA GLY A 142 10.35 -8.49 -17.31
C GLY A 142 11.68 -8.92 -17.94
N ALA A 143 11.82 -10.19 -18.32
CA ALA A 143 13.06 -10.70 -18.91
C ALA A 143 13.18 -10.17 -20.35
N SER A 144 14.40 -9.73 -20.67
CA SER A 144 14.77 -9.45 -22.05
C SER A 144 15.34 -10.71 -22.67
N VAL A 145 14.82 -11.10 -23.83
CA VAL A 145 15.15 -12.37 -24.47
C VAL A 145 15.68 -12.07 -25.87
N THR A 146 16.65 -12.85 -26.34
CA THR A 146 17.11 -12.78 -27.72
C THR A 146 16.31 -13.72 -28.60
N ASP A 147 15.78 -13.24 -29.72
CA ASP A 147 15.17 -14.09 -30.75
C ASP A 147 16.24 -14.95 -31.47
N GLY A 148 15.79 -15.86 -32.35
CA GLY A 148 16.68 -16.67 -33.18
C GLY A 148 17.60 -15.88 -34.13
N ASN A 149 17.41 -14.56 -34.24
CA ASN A 149 18.21 -13.61 -35.02
C ASN A 149 19.05 -12.67 -34.11
N ALA A 150 19.16 -12.97 -32.82
CA ALA A 150 19.86 -12.17 -31.80
C ALA A 150 19.30 -10.76 -31.54
N ASN A 151 18.05 -10.48 -31.92
CA ASN A 151 17.38 -9.25 -31.53
C ASN A 151 16.84 -9.38 -30.11
N GLU A 152 17.07 -8.36 -29.30
CA GLU A 152 16.52 -8.24 -27.96
C GLU A 152 15.02 -7.88 -28.04
N ILE A 153 14.17 -8.71 -27.45
CA ILE A 153 12.73 -8.55 -27.44
C ILE A 153 12.16 -8.77 -26.04
N CYS A 154 11.12 -8.01 -25.75
CA CYS A 154 10.55 -7.87 -24.42
C CYS A 154 9.03 -7.72 -24.51
N LEU A 155 8.30 -8.53 -23.72
CA LEU A 155 6.84 -8.46 -23.67
C LEU A 155 6.32 -7.16 -23.06
N LEU A 156 7.17 -6.44 -22.30
CA LEU A 156 6.73 -5.26 -21.58
C LEU A 156 6.24 -4.14 -22.52
N ASN A 157 6.83 -4.00 -23.70
CA ASN A 157 6.43 -2.98 -24.68
C ASN A 157 4.98 -3.15 -25.16
N PRO A 158 4.56 -4.28 -25.75
CA PRO A 158 3.18 -4.48 -26.16
C PRO A 158 2.21 -4.45 -24.97
N LEU A 159 2.60 -4.99 -23.81
CA LEU A 159 1.79 -4.89 -22.59
C LEU A 159 1.52 -3.43 -22.19
N CYS A 160 2.56 -2.59 -22.19
CA CYS A 160 2.42 -1.17 -21.86
C CYS A 160 1.57 -0.41 -22.89
N GLN A 161 1.63 -0.78 -24.17
CA GLN A 161 0.77 -0.21 -25.21
C GLN A 161 -0.71 -0.56 -24.99
N ILE A 162 -1.01 -1.83 -24.67
CA ILE A 162 -2.37 -2.28 -24.33
C ILE A 162 -2.89 -1.52 -23.11
N ILE A 163 -2.10 -1.47 -22.03
CA ILE A 163 -2.47 -0.73 -20.81
C ILE A 163 -2.73 0.75 -21.15
N ALA A 164 -1.82 1.39 -21.89
CA ALA A 164 -1.95 2.81 -22.26
C ALA A 164 -3.21 3.09 -23.10
N THR A 165 -3.57 2.17 -23.99
CA THR A 165 -4.75 2.29 -24.86
C THR A 165 -6.05 2.10 -24.07
N CYS A 166 -6.09 1.09 -23.19
CA CYS A 166 -7.28 0.77 -22.41
C CYS A 166 -7.54 1.77 -21.27
N SER A 167 -6.48 2.38 -20.73
CA SER A 167 -6.55 3.39 -19.67
C SER A 167 -6.72 4.83 -20.19
N ASP A 168 -6.90 5.01 -21.50
CA ASP A 168 -7.14 6.33 -22.08
C ASP A 168 -8.61 6.73 -21.91
N VAL A 169 -8.86 7.64 -20.97
CA VAL A 169 -10.21 8.18 -20.68
C VAL A 169 -10.82 8.94 -21.86
N THR A 170 -10.01 9.36 -22.83
CA THR A 170 -10.51 10.01 -24.06
C THR A 170 -11.04 9.00 -25.08
N ASN A 171 -10.64 7.73 -24.96
CA ASN A 171 -11.12 6.65 -25.82
C ASN A 171 -12.46 6.13 -25.27
N PRO A 172 -13.57 6.14 -26.04
CA PRO A 172 -14.87 5.63 -25.56
C PRO A 172 -14.84 4.15 -25.13
N ALA A 173 -13.87 3.38 -25.62
CA ALA A 173 -13.65 1.99 -25.23
C ALA A 173 -13.30 1.81 -23.74
N HIS A 174 -12.82 2.86 -23.05
CA HIS A 174 -12.38 2.77 -21.66
C HIS A 174 -13.48 2.24 -20.72
N VAL A 175 -14.76 2.53 -21.01
CA VAL A 175 -15.89 2.08 -20.19
C VAL A 175 -15.94 0.56 -20.05
N TYR A 176 -15.45 -0.18 -21.04
CA TYR A 176 -15.42 -1.64 -21.02
C TYR A 176 -14.07 -2.19 -20.56
N LEU A 177 -12.98 -1.51 -20.90
CA LEU A 177 -11.63 -2.05 -20.79
C LEU A 177 -10.88 -1.62 -19.52
N LEU A 178 -11.35 -0.56 -18.85
CA LEU A 178 -10.57 0.08 -17.81
C LEU A 178 -10.27 -0.85 -16.63
N ASP A 179 -11.28 -1.57 -16.12
CA ASP A 179 -11.11 -2.45 -14.96
C ASP A 179 -10.09 -3.57 -15.22
N ASP A 180 -10.25 -4.27 -16.35
CA ASP A 180 -9.31 -5.30 -16.78
C ASP A 180 -7.92 -4.74 -17.06
N SER A 181 -7.82 -3.51 -17.57
CA SER A 181 -6.53 -2.85 -17.83
C SER A 181 -5.78 -2.48 -16.55
N VAL A 182 -6.48 -1.98 -15.52
CA VAL A 182 -5.87 -1.66 -14.22
C VAL A 182 -5.44 -2.95 -13.52
N LEU A 183 -6.23 -4.03 -13.64
CA LEU A 183 -5.85 -5.35 -13.16
C LEU A 183 -4.60 -5.89 -13.88
N LEU A 184 -4.56 -5.83 -15.22
CA LEU A 184 -3.39 -6.19 -16.01
C LEU A 184 -2.17 -5.37 -15.58
N TRP A 185 -2.34 -4.05 -15.47
CA TRP A 185 -1.28 -3.14 -15.08
C TRP A 185 -0.69 -3.51 -13.71
N LYS A 186 -1.56 -3.73 -12.71
CA LYS A 186 -1.13 -4.22 -11.39
C LYS A 186 -0.32 -5.51 -11.52
N ARG A 187 -0.83 -6.51 -12.25
CA ARG A 187 -0.12 -7.80 -12.42
C ARG A 187 1.23 -7.64 -13.09
N VAL A 188 1.36 -6.78 -14.11
CA VAL A 188 2.64 -6.49 -14.75
C VAL A 188 3.64 -5.94 -13.74
N VAL A 189 3.30 -4.87 -13.02
CA VAL A 189 4.20 -4.23 -12.05
C VAL A 189 4.60 -5.20 -10.93
N ARG A 190 3.68 -6.07 -10.50
CA ARG A 190 3.93 -7.08 -9.47
C ARG A 190 4.99 -8.10 -9.86
N GLN A 191 5.14 -8.39 -11.15
CA GLN A 191 6.07 -9.38 -11.66
C GLN A 191 7.48 -8.83 -11.91
N LEU A 192 7.63 -7.51 -12.05
CA LEU A 192 8.93 -6.90 -12.31
C LEU A 192 9.80 -6.97 -11.07
N ASP A 193 11.08 -7.30 -11.20
CA ASP A 193 12.06 -7.29 -10.11
C ASP A 193 12.82 -5.95 -9.98
N ALA A 194 12.80 -5.14 -11.04
CA ALA A 194 13.54 -3.88 -11.13
C ALA A 194 12.77 -2.84 -11.96
N PRO A 195 13.07 -1.54 -11.79
CA PRO A 195 12.56 -0.47 -12.66
C PRO A 195 12.88 -0.75 -14.14
N GLN A 196 11.86 -0.67 -15.00
CA GLN A 196 12.04 -0.74 -16.44
C GLN A 196 11.40 0.49 -17.12
N ILE A 197 12.04 1.01 -18.16
CA ILE A 197 11.62 2.24 -18.86
C ILE A 197 10.18 2.14 -19.42
N PRO A 198 9.75 1.04 -20.08
CA PRO A 198 8.42 0.99 -20.68
C PRO A 198 7.29 1.17 -19.65
N ILE A 199 7.38 0.51 -18.49
CA ILE A 199 6.36 0.60 -17.44
C ILE A 199 6.37 1.97 -16.74
N LEU A 200 7.53 2.65 -16.70
CA LEU A 200 7.65 4.01 -16.18
C LEU A 200 6.94 5.04 -17.06
N ASN A 201 6.89 4.82 -18.38
CA ASN A 201 6.20 5.73 -19.29
C ASN A 201 4.67 5.69 -19.14
N VAL A 202 4.12 4.60 -18.60
CA VAL A 202 2.67 4.45 -18.36
C VAL A 202 2.26 5.06 -17.01
N TYR A 203 3.18 5.12 -16.04
CA TYR A 203 2.95 5.65 -14.69
C TYR A 203 2.15 6.97 -14.63
N PRO A 204 2.43 8.01 -15.43
CA PRO A 204 1.70 9.27 -15.37
C PRO A 204 0.19 9.14 -15.61
N ARG A 205 -0.28 8.07 -16.27
CA ARG A 205 -1.72 7.83 -16.47
C ARG A 205 -2.47 7.53 -15.18
N THR A 206 -1.78 7.06 -14.12
CA THR A 206 -2.41 6.85 -12.80
C THR A 206 -3.02 8.15 -12.26
N ILE A 207 -2.39 9.28 -12.53
CA ILE A 207 -2.87 10.63 -12.22
C ILE A 207 -4.20 10.88 -12.92
N SER A 208 -4.20 10.74 -14.25
CA SER A 208 -5.38 11.00 -15.07
C SER A 208 -6.56 10.11 -14.69
N LEU A 209 -6.31 8.85 -14.31
CA LEU A 209 -7.36 7.95 -13.85
C LEU A 209 -7.97 8.38 -12.50
N ILE A 210 -7.14 8.82 -11.57
CA ILE A 210 -7.60 9.31 -10.25
C ILE A 210 -8.43 10.60 -10.40
N GLU A 211 -8.08 11.46 -11.35
CA GLU A 211 -8.79 12.73 -11.56
C GLU A 211 -10.13 12.57 -12.28
N ASN A 212 -10.21 11.63 -13.24
CA ASN A 212 -11.27 11.69 -14.26
C ASN A 212 -12.29 10.54 -14.21
N VAL A 213 -12.07 9.44 -13.46
CA VAL A 213 -12.87 8.20 -13.63
C VAL A 213 -13.75 7.81 -12.42
N GLY A 214 -13.66 8.51 -11.30
CA GLY A 214 -14.52 8.28 -10.12
C GLY A 214 -13.98 7.24 -9.13
N SER A 215 -14.74 6.93 -8.07
CA SER A 215 -14.24 6.32 -6.83
C SER A 215 -13.89 4.83 -6.90
N GLU A 216 -14.51 4.05 -7.79
CA GLU A 216 -14.32 2.59 -7.82
C GLU A 216 -12.94 2.20 -8.36
N VAL A 217 -12.52 2.84 -9.45
CA VAL A 217 -11.22 2.59 -10.10
C VAL A 217 -10.05 3.14 -9.25
N VAL A 218 -10.30 4.18 -8.44
CA VAL A 218 -9.27 4.75 -7.53
C VAL A 218 -8.69 3.69 -6.60
N ARG A 219 -9.50 2.77 -6.06
CA ARG A 219 -8.99 1.67 -5.22
C ARG A 219 -7.92 0.86 -5.95
N ASP A 220 -8.21 0.47 -7.17
CA ASP A 220 -7.36 -0.45 -7.92
C ASP A 220 -6.13 0.27 -8.49
N VAL A 221 -6.26 1.55 -8.85
CA VAL A 221 -5.12 2.42 -9.19
C VAL A 221 -4.22 2.64 -7.97
N MET A 222 -4.76 2.82 -6.77
CA MET A 222 -3.96 2.89 -5.54
C MET A 222 -3.19 1.59 -5.29
N ALA A 223 -3.76 0.43 -5.64
CA ALA A 223 -3.04 -0.84 -5.59
C ALA A 223 -1.90 -0.91 -6.62
N VAL A 224 -2.10 -0.38 -7.84
CA VAL A 224 -1.02 -0.25 -8.85
C VAL A 224 0.11 0.63 -8.32
N LEU A 225 -0.23 1.77 -7.71
CA LEU A 225 0.74 2.70 -7.14
C LEU A 225 1.53 2.11 -5.98
N ARG A 226 0.87 1.31 -5.14
CA ARG A 226 1.56 0.51 -4.13
C ARG A 226 2.56 -0.46 -4.77
N SER A 227 2.20 -1.14 -5.85
CA SER A 227 3.15 -2.02 -6.55
C SER A 227 4.33 -1.23 -7.14
N TYR A 228 4.10 -0.03 -7.70
CA TYR A 228 5.18 0.85 -8.16
C TYR A 228 6.10 1.29 -7.03
N LEU A 229 5.54 1.64 -5.86
CA LEU A 229 6.31 2.04 -4.69
C LEU A 229 7.31 0.96 -4.28
N LEU A 230 6.91 -0.31 -4.36
CA LEU A 230 7.79 -1.43 -4.03
C LEU A 230 8.93 -1.60 -5.04
N VAL A 231 8.67 -1.38 -6.33
CA VAL A 231 9.67 -1.54 -7.40
C VAL A 231 10.60 -0.33 -7.49
N ILE A 232 10.07 0.88 -7.30
CA ILE A 232 10.76 2.15 -7.56
C ILE A 232 10.38 3.20 -6.50
N PRO A 233 10.91 3.09 -5.26
CA PRO A 233 10.69 4.10 -4.23
C PRO A 233 11.11 5.50 -4.69
N ASP A 234 12.22 5.59 -5.45
CA ASP A 234 12.79 6.84 -5.97
C ASP A 234 11.82 7.68 -6.81
N LEU A 235 10.86 7.02 -7.47
CA LEU A 235 9.82 7.71 -8.25
C LEU A 235 8.96 8.61 -7.36
N PHE A 236 8.77 8.21 -6.11
CA PHE A 236 7.99 8.94 -5.12
C PHE A 236 8.83 9.96 -4.34
N PHE A 237 10.12 10.10 -4.66
CA PHE A 237 11.00 11.01 -3.96
C PHE A 237 10.86 12.48 -4.43
N PRO A 238 11.07 13.42 -3.50
CA PRO A 238 11.33 14.84 -3.77
C PRO A 238 12.26 15.08 -4.98
N GLY A 239 11.77 15.75 -6.03
CA GLY A 239 12.60 16.15 -7.18
C GLY A 239 12.57 15.19 -8.37
N SER A 240 11.94 14.02 -8.24
CA SER A 240 11.36 13.35 -9.41
C SER A 240 10.30 14.30 -9.97
N LYS A 241 10.27 14.56 -11.28
CA LYS A 241 9.25 15.44 -11.91
C LYS A 241 7.84 14.83 -11.86
N GLN A 242 7.63 13.78 -11.06
CA GLN A 242 6.49 12.89 -11.07
C GLN A 242 6.11 12.51 -9.62
N VAL A 243 5.93 13.51 -8.75
CA VAL A 243 5.26 13.36 -7.44
C VAL A 243 3.82 13.90 -7.51
N PRO A 244 2.91 13.28 -8.28
CA PRO A 244 1.55 13.75 -8.42
C PRO A 244 0.65 13.23 -7.29
N LEU A 245 0.95 12.08 -6.68
CA LEU A 245 -0.08 11.39 -5.91
C LEU A 245 -0.45 12.06 -4.58
N VAL A 246 0.56 12.52 -3.85
CA VAL A 246 0.40 13.24 -2.58
C VAL A 246 -0.13 14.65 -2.82
N ALA A 247 0.29 15.27 -3.92
CA ALA A 247 -0.17 16.57 -4.34
C ALA A 247 -1.65 16.53 -4.76
N MET A 248 -2.07 15.55 -5.54
CA MET A 248 -3.46 15.36 -5.96
C MET A 248 -4.40 15.01 -4.80
N ALA A 249 -3.93 14.19 -3.86
CA ALA A 249 -4.68 13.90 -2.63
C ALA A 249 -4.94 15.15 -1.79
N THR A 250 -4.16 16.24 -1.99
CA THR A 250 -4.35 17.51 -1.29
C THR A 250 -4.91 18.65 -2.11
N THR A 251 -4.77 18.65 -3.43
CA THR A 251 -5.14 19.80 -4.27
C THR A 251 -6.38 19.58 -5.12
N SER A 252 -6.90 18.36 -5.25
CA SER A 252 -8.09 18.09 -6.07
C SER A 252 -9.36 17.91 -5.24
N PRO A 253 -10.36 18.81 -5.37
CA PRO A 253 -11.70 18.62 -4.79
C PRO A 253 -12.35 17.30 -5.23
N ALA A 254 -12.03 16.80 -6.43
CA ALA A 254 -12.54 15.54 -6.95
C ALA A 254 -11.99 14.34 -6.15
N VAL A 255 -10.70 14.34 -5.81
CA VAL A 255 -10.11 13.30 -4.95
C VAL A 255 -10.65 13.42 -3.53
N ALA A 256 -10.82 14.63 -3.00
CA ALA A 256 -11.43 14.85 -1.68
C ALA A 256 -12.91 14.37 -1.60
N SER A 257 -13.68 14.50 -2.68
CA SER A 257 -15.05 13.99 -2.79
C SER A 257 -15.13 12.47 -3.02
N ALA A 258 -14.27 11.89 -3.87
CA ALA A 258 -14.15 10.44 -4.06
C ALA A 258 -13.56 9.73 -2.82
N ALA A 259 -12.82 10.49 -2.01
CA ALA A 259 -12.27 10.11 -0.72
C ALA A 259 -13.32 9.95 0.38
N GLU A 260 -14.59 10.34 0.20
CA GLU A 260 -15.60 10.37 1.27
C GLU A 260 -15.92 9.02 1.95
N SER A 261 -15.40 7.88 1.48
CA SER A 261 -15.52 6.61 2.22
C SER A 261 -14.41 5.58 1.93
N ILE A 262 -14.17 5.23 0.67
CA ILE A 262 -13.29 4.09 0.32
C ILE A 262 -11.88 4.56 -0.08
N GLY A 263 -11.76 5.70 -0.77
CA GLY A 263 -10.47 6.23 -1.24
C GLY A 263 -9.51 6.67 -0.11
N GLN A 264 -10.03 7.20 1.00
CA GLN A 264 -9.23 7.69 2.13
C GLN A 264 -8.29 6.62 2.70
N THR A 265 -8.85 5.47 3.07
CA THR A 265 -8.07 4.37 3.65
C THR A 265 -6.97 3.89 2.71
N HIS A 266 -7.22 3.85 1.39
CA HIS A 266 -6.21 3.45 0.41
C HIS A 266 -5.08 4.48 0.25
N VAL A 267 -5.40 5.77 0.25
CA VAL A 267 -4.38 6.84 0.26
C VAL A 267 -3.54 6.76 1.53
N TYR A 268 -4.15 6.56 2.69
CA TYR A 268 -3.43 6.50 3.96
C TYR A 268 -2.58 5.25 4.09
N ASN A 269 -3.10 4.09 3.66
CA ASN A 269 -2.31 2.87 3.58
C ASN A 269 -1.11 3.03 2.64
N LEU A 270 -1.26 3.75 1.53
CA LEU A 270 -0.15 4.04 0.63
C LEU A 270 0.88 4.99 1.27
N CYS A 271 0.43 6.04 1.95
CA CYS A 271 1.32 6.93 2.71
C CYS A 271 2.08 6.16 3.81
N GLU A 272 1.40 5.29 4.56
CA GLU A 272 2.03 4.46 5.59
C GLU A 272 3.09 3.53 4.98
N ARG A 273 2.76 2.86 3.87
CA ARG A 273 3.68 1.99 3.13
C ARG A 273 4.86 2.75 2.55
N LEU A 274 4.65 4.00 2.11
CA LEU A 274 5.73 4.87 1.62
C LEU A 274 6.69 5.24 2.74
N VAL A 275 6.17 5.65 3.91
CA VAL A 275 7.01 5.90 5.10
C VAL A 275 7.77 4.61 5.50
N GLN A 276 7.12 3.45 5.47
CA GLN A 276 7.78 2.16 5.71
C GLN A 276 8.90 1.87 4.69
N ALA A 277 8.66 2.10 3.40
CA ALA A 277 9.63 1.88 2.33
C ALA A 277 10.84 2.82 2.46
N LEU A 278 10.59 4.10 2.76
CA LEU A 278 11.62 5.11 2.98
C LEU A 278 12.51 4.77 4.18
N ALA A 279 11.92 4.26 5.26
CA ALA A 279 12.66 3.88 6.45
C ALA A 279 13.52 2.65 6.28
N ALA A 280 13.06 1.70 5.48
CA ALA A 280 13.81 0.49 5.13
C ALA A 280 15.00 0.79 4.20
N TRP A 281 15.07 2.00 3.64
CA TRP A 281 16.13 2.42 2.73
C TRP A 281 17.42 2.77 3.50
N LYS A 282 18.54 2.14 3.09
CA LYS A 282 19.89 2.21 3.70
C LYS A 282 20.29 3.62 4.11
N ASP A 283 21.05 3.77 5.20
CA ASP A 283 21.85 4.91 5.76
C ASP A 283 21.30 6.35 5.69
N SER A 284 20.23 6.59 4.94
CA SER A 284 19.63 7.86 4.57
C SER A 284 18.12 7.84 4.75
N GLY A 285 17.52 6.75 5.24
CA GLY A 285 16.07 6.61 5.40
C GLY A 285 15.45 7.78 6.17
N CYS A 286 16.04 8.18 7.30
CA CYS A 286 15.58 9.35 8.07
C CYS A 286 15.62 10.64 7.24
N LYS A 287 16.71 10.88 6.50
CA LYS A 287 16.85 12.04 5.62
C LYS A 287 15.84 12.00 4.48
N LEU A 288 15.57 10.83 3.90
CA LEU A 288 14.58 10.65 2.85
C LEU A 288 13.16 10.88 3.36
N ILE A 289 12.83 10.49 4.60
CA ILE A 289 11.55 10.80 5.22
C ILE A 289 11.43 12.32 5.46
N VAL A 290 12.48 12.97 5.96
CA VAL A 290 12.50 14.44 6.12
C VAL A 290 12.32 15.12 4.76
N ASP A 291 13.14 14.76 3.77
CA ASP A 291 13.06 15.31 2.42
C ASP A 291 11.66 15.06 1.83
N PHE A 292 11.09 13.87 2.00
CA PHE A 292 9.73 13.52 1.57
C PHE A 292 8.67 14.42 2.22
N ILE A 293 8.75 14.64 3.54
CA ILE A 293 7.85 15.55 4.25
C ILE A 293 8.04 16.97 3.73
N ASP A 294 9.28 17.46 3.66
CA ASP A 294 9.59 18.85 3.37
C ASP A 294 9.49 19.23 1.89
N CYS A 295 9.46 18.28 0.96
CA CYS A 295 9.67 18.61 -0.44
C CYS A 295 8.62 19.55 -1.02
N ALA A 296 9.08 20.77 -1.31
CA ALA A 296 8.34 21.83 -1.97
C ALA A 296 7.97 21.41 -3.40
N LEU A 297 6.68 21.37 -3.73
CA LEU A 297 6.28 21.42 -5.12
C LEU A 297 6.44 22.86 -5.61
N VAL A 298 7.46 23.09 -6.43
CA VAL A 298 7.53 24.28 -7.28
C VAL A 298 6.52 24.09 -8.41
N ILE A 299 5.25 24.40 -8.15
CA ILE A 299 4.30 24.67 -9.22
C ILE A 299 4.41 26.17 -9.51
N GLY A 300 5.11 26.50 -10.59
CA GLY A 300 5.03 27.81 -11.25
C GLY A 300 5.36 29.03 -10.39
N GLY A 301 6.65 29.28 -10.12
CA GLY A 301 7.18 30.65 -10.02
C GLY A 301 6.65 31.58 -8.92
N VAL A 302 6.05 31.08 -7.84
CA VAL A 302 5.69 31.89 -6.66
C VAL A 302 6.34 31.26 -5.42
N GLY A 303 6.96 32.12 -4.60
CA GLY A 303 8.02 31.78 -3.64
C GLY A 303 7.74 30.63 -2.66
N VAL A 304 8.86 30.07 -2.17
CA VAL A 304 9.05 29.02 -1.17
C VAL A 304 7.83 28.80 -0.24
N ALA A 305 6.87 28.01 -0.71
CA ALA A 305 5.89 27.36 0.13
C ALA A 305 6.42 25.96 0.47
N ARG A 306 6.41 25.60 1.75
CA ARG A 306 6.75 24.25 2.23
C ARG A 306 5.86 23.20 1.53
N GLY A 307 6.37 21.99 1.38
CA GLY A 307 5.83 20.94 0.52
C GLY A 307 4.38 20.48 0.72
N PRO A 308 3.73 19.91 -0.32
CA PRO A 308 2.41 19.29 -0.22
C PRO A 308 2.39 18.18 0.83
N MET A 309 3.44 17.36 0.98
CA MET A 309 3.42 16.27 1.96
C MET A 309 3.41 16.79 3.40
N ARG A 310 4.22 17.80 3.73
CA ARG A 310 4.13 18.49 5.02
C ARG A 310 2.72 19.04 5.25
N SER A 311 2.09 19.62 4.23
CA SER A 311 0.70 20.07 4.35
C SER A 311 -0.29 18.92 4.59
N VAL A 312 -0.08 17.74 3.99
CA VAL A 312 -0.87 16.53 4.26
C VAL A 312 -0.70 16.13 5.72
N VAL A 313 0.53 15.96 6.19
CA VAL A 313 0.81 15.49 7.56
C VAL A 313 0.30 16.50 8.58
N VAL A 314 0.45 17.80 8.31
CA VAL A 314 -0.13 18.89 9.11
C VAL A 314 -1.65 18.81 9.09
N ALA A 315 -2.29 18.56 7.95
CA ALA A 315 -3.75 18.40 7.86
C ALA A 315 -4.26 17.14 8.60
N MET A 316 -3.53 16.02 8.52
CA MET A 316 -3.83 14.80 9.28
C MET A 316 -3.75 15.07 10.78
N ALA A 317 -2.68 15.74 11.23
CA ALA A 317 -2.50 16.14 12.62
C ALA A 317 -3.57 17.14 13.06
N THR A 318 -3.93 18.12 12.21
CA THR A 318 -5.01 19.10 12.44
C THR A 318 -6.34 18.40 12.64
N ARG A 319 -6.67 17.42 11.79
CA ARG A 319 -7.90 16.63 11.90
C ARG A 319 -7.90 15.77 13.16
N MET A 320 -6.79 15.13 13.49
CA MET A 320 -6.64 14.41 14.75
C MET A 320 -6.82 15.32 15.98
N LEU A 321 -6.32 16.56 15.92
CA LEU A 321 -6.47 17.56 16.97
C LEU A 321 -7.93 18.00 17.13
N ALA A 322 -8.63 18.22 16.01
CA ALA A 322 -10.02 18.63 15.98
C ALA A 322 -11.00 17.52 16.42
N GLU A 323 -10.77 16.28 15.99
CA GLU A 323 -11.65 15.12 16.19
C GLU A 323 -11.20 14.22 17.38
N ASN A 324 -10.40 14.74 18.31
CA ASN A 324 -9.81 13.98 19.43
C ASN A 324 -10.81 13.34 20.42
N GLN A 325 -12.13 13.55 20.24
CA GLN A 325 -13.20 12.97 21.05
C GLN A 325 -14.24 12.18 20.27
N SER A 326 -14.19 12.14 18.93
CA SER A 326 -15.13 11.31 18.17
C SER A 326 -14.69 9.86 18.25
N ASP A 327 -15.58 9.00 18.76
CA ASP A 327 -15.40 7.55 18.71
C ASP A 327 -15.40 7.08 17.25
N GLY A 328 -14.30 6.43 16.84
CA GLY A 328 -14.30 5.42 15.78
C GLY A 328 -14.50 5.93 14.35
N THR A 329 -13.48 6.52 13.74
CA THR A 329 -13.30 6.43 12.29
C THR A 329 -11.99 5.70 12.00
N ASP A 330 -12.03 4.71 11.09
CA ASP A 330 -10.84 3.95 10.63
C ASP A 330 -9.72 4.90 10.16
N VAL A 331 -10.12 6.06 9.63
CA VAL A 331 -9.27 7.16 9.18
C VAL A 331 -8.39 7.73 10.29
N LEU A 332 -8.94 7.97 11.49
CA LEU A 332 -8.16 8.50 12.62
C LEU A 332 -7.15 7.47 13.15
N VAL A 333 -7.47 6.17 13.05
CA VAL A 333 -6.52 5.10 13.36
C VAL A 333 -5.39 5.11 12.33
N SER A 334 -5.68 5.19 11.03
CA SER A 334 -4.65 5.31 9.98
C SER A 334 -3.72 6.50 10.19
N PHE A 335 -4.25 7.69 10.54
CA PHE A 335 -3.42 8.85 10.88
C PHE A 335 -2.53 8.61 12.09
N SER A 336 -3.10 7.99 13.12
CA SER A 336 -2.37 7.67 14.34
C SER A 336 -1.18 6.75 14.05
N LEU A 337 -1.35 5.77 13.16
CA LEU A 337 -0.29 4.84 12.75
C LEU A 337 0.78 5.49 11.87
N ILE A 338 0.39 6.37 10.93
CA ILE A 338 1.36 7.13 10.12
C ILE A 338 2.24 8.01 11.01
N LEU A 339 1.62 8.76 11.95
CA LEU A 339 2.37 9.60 12.90
C LEU A 339 3.23 8.76 13.86
N ALA A 340 2.77 7.59 14.28
CA ALA A 340 3.57 6.68 15.10
C ALA A 340 4.81 6.19 14.34
N ARG A 341 4.65 5.84 13.06
CA ARG A 341 5.75 5.42 12.19
C ARG A 341 6.78 6.52 11.96
N ILE A 342 6.29 7.73 11.68
CA ILE A 342 7.07 8.97 11.61
C ILE A 342 7.85 9.18 12.92
N ALA A 343 7.20 9.08 14.08
CA ALA A 343 7.84 9.27 15.38
C ALA A 343 8.95 8.25 15.69
N VAL A 344 8.81 6.99 15.24
CA VAL A 344 9.83 5.95 15.43
C VAL A 344 11.07 6.19 14.54
N GLN A 345 10.89 6.81 13.37
CA GLN A 345 11.90 6.83 12.31
C GLN A 345 12.57 8.19 12.07
N LEU A 346 12.01 9.30 12.56
CA LEU A 346 12.53 10.65 12.34
C LEU A 346 13.34 11.21 13.52
N PRO A 347 14.22 12.19 13.26
CA PRO A 347 14.72 13.06 14.31
C PRO A 347 13.55 13.80 14.97
N THR A 348 13.55 13.81 16.29
CA THR A 348 12.38 14.16 17.09
C THR A 348 11.93 15.63 17.00
N GLU A 349 12.82 16.52 16.55
CA GLU A 349 12.52 17.96 16.38
C GLU A 349 11.65 18.25 15.14
N ASP A 350 11.74 17.46 14.08
CA ASP A 350 10.92 17.66 12.87
C ASP A 350 9.46 17.32 13.15
N LEU A 351 9.21 16.26 13.93
CA LEU A 351 7.87 15.94 14.45
C LEU A 351 7.28 17.09 15.26
N CYS A 352 8.09 17.72 16.12
CA CYS A 352 7.67 18.88 16.92
C CYS A 352 7.24 20.05 16.02
N SER A 353 8.02 20.34 14.97
CA SER A 353 7.73 21.37 13.97
C SER A 353 6.40 21.15 13.26
N ILE A 354 6.13 19.91 12.83
CA ILE A 354 4.89 19.50 12.16
C ILE A 354 3.68 19.68 13.10
N LEU A 355 3.80 19.26 14.35
CA LEU A 355 2.72 19.35 15.33
C LEU A 355 2.39 20.81 15.69
N ALA A 356 3.42 21.66 15.85
CA ALA A 356 3.22 23.08 16.10
C ALA A 356 2.43 23.75 14.97
N GLU A 357 2.76 23.43 13.71
CA GLU A 357 2.04 23.92 12.53
C GLU A 357 0.59 23.45 12.49
N ALA A 358 0.34 22.19 12.81
CA ALA A 358 -1.01 21.64 12.87
C ALA A 358 -1.88 22.34 13.93
N VAL A 359 -1.30 22.66 15.09
CA VAL A 359 -2.00 23.41 16.15
C VAL A 359 -2.35 24.82 15.69
N VAL A 360 -1.42 25.53 15.05
CA VAL A 360 -1.67 26.87 14.50
C VAL A 360 -2.75 26.83 13.41
N ALA A 361 -2.66 25.88 12.49
CA ALA A 361 -3.64 25.67 11.42
C ALA A 361 -5.05 25.42 11.98
N THR A 362 -5.16 24.52 12.96
CA THR A 362 -6.43 24.20 13.63
C THR A 362 -7.02 25.43 14.33
N LYS A 363 -6.20 26.24 15.00
CA LYS A 363 -6.63 27.47 15.68
C LYS A 363 -7.19 28.49 14.67
N ASN A 364 -6.55 28.63 13.51
CA ASN A 364 -7.02 29.52 12.45
C ASN A 364 -8.38 29.08 11.89
N ILE A 365 -8.59 27.77 11.67
CA ILE A 365 -9.88 27.23 11.22
C ILE A 365 -10.99 27.51 12.25
N GLN A 366 -10.70 27.34 13.55
CA GLN A 366 -11.65 27.64 14.63
C GLN A 366 -12.05 29.13 14.62
N ILE A 367 -11.10 30.06 14.42
CA ILE A 367 -11.36 31.50 14.35
C ILE A 367 -12.22 31.87 13.13
N GLN A 368 -11.99 31.22 11.98
CA GLN A 368 -12.79 31.43 10.77
C GLN A 368 -14.25 30.97 10.95
N ASN A 369 -14.45 29.80 11.58
CA ASN A 369 -15.80 29.29 11.87
C ASN A 369 -16.56 30.17 12.87
N ASP A 370 -15.86 30.81 13.82
CA ASP A 370 -16.46 31.75 14.76
C ASP A 370 -16.86 33.08 14.11
N THR A 371 -16.11 33.51 13.10
CA THR A 371 -16.41 34.76 12.37
C THR A 371 -17.51 34.60 11.34
N GLN A 372 -17.68 33.41 10.74
CA GLN A 372 -18.81 33.12 9.84
C GLN A 372 -20.14 32.90 10.57
N ASN A 373 -20.12 32.55 11.87
CA ASN A 373 -21.33 32.35 12.69
C ASN A 373 -21.76 33.60 13.50
N GLY A 374 -21.08 34.75 13.34
CA GLY A 374 -21.50 36.04 13.88
C GLY A 374 -22.51 36.76 12.97
N PRO A 375 -23.29 37.75 13.46
CA PRO A 375 -24.25 38.46 12.63
C PRO A 375 -23.51 39.20 11.52
N VAL A 376 -23.77 38.78 10.28
CA VAL A 376 -23.14 39.31 9.07
C VAL A 376 -23.46 40.81 8.96
N ASN A 377 -22.45 41.65 9.21
CA ASN A 377 -22.47 43.04 8.79
C ASN A 377 -21.53 43.19 7.59
N VAL A 378 -22.13 43.42 6.44
CA VAL A 378 -21.45 43.59 5.15
C VAL A 378 -20.73 44.93 5.13
N ALA A 379 -19.39 44.93 5.14
CA ALA A 379 -18.61 46.06 4.67
C ALA A 379 -17.22 45.63 4.15
N SER A 380 -17.15 45.54 2.82
CA SER A 380 -16.05 45.95 1.93
C SER A 380 -14.58 45.77 2.34
N GLY A 381 -13.84 45.07 1.48
CA GLY A 381 -12.81 45.75 0.69
C GLY A 381 -11.35 45.36 0.92
N VAL A 382 -10.83 44.56 -0.01
CA VAL A 382 -9.48 44.62 -0.61
C VAL A 382 -8.27 44.42 0.32
N GLU A 383 -7.64 43.23 0.24
CA GLU A 383 -6.18 43.08 0.13
C GLU A 383 -5.76 41.59 0.00
N GLY A 384 -4.84 41.29 -0.93
CA GLY A 384 -3.85 40.23 -0.73
C GLY A 384 -3.84 39.01 -1.65
N ASP A 385 -3.47 39.23 -2.92
CA ASP A 385 -3.30 38.25 -4.01
C ASP A 385 -2.09 37.28 -3.86
N ARG A 386 -1.64 36.98 -2.63
CA ARG A 386 -0.45 36.13 -2.36
C ARG A 386 -0.70 34.91 -1.49
N SER A 387 -1.97 34.68 -1.12
CA SER A 387 -2.39 33.63 -0.19
C SER A 387 -3.40 32.65 -0.79
N ALA A 388 -3.80 32.84 -2.06
CA ALA A 388 -4.96 32.17 -2.64
C ALA A 388 -4.76 30.67 -2.91
N ALA A 389 -3.54 30.23 -3.28
CA ALA A 389 -3.29 28.81 -3.56
C ALA A 389 -3.22 27.95 -2.28
N ALA A 390 -2.49 28.41 -1.25
CA ALA A 390 -2.45 27.73 0.06
C ALA A 390 -3.79 27.85 0.81
N ARG A 391 -4.51 28.98 0.67
CA ARG A 391 -5.90 29.11 1.14
C ARG A 391 -6.83 28.19 0.39
N ALA A 392 -6.72 28.02 -0.93
CA ALA A 392 -7.59 27.10 -1.67
C ALA A 392 -7.41 25.64 -1.24
N THR A 393 -6.17 25.20 -0.95
CA THR A 393 -5.91 23.87 -0.40
C THR A 393 -6.53 23.72 1.00
N MET A 394 -6.27 24.68 1.90
CA MET A 394 -6.84 24.68 3.26
C MET A 394 -8.36 24.86 3.28
N ASP A 395 -8.94 25.63 2.37
CA ASP A 395 -10.37 25.93 2.28
C ASP A 395 -11.14 24.77 1.61
N SER A 396 -10.53 24.01 0.69
CA SER A 396 -11.14 22.76 0.18
C SER A 396 -11.17 21.66 1.24
N PHE A 397 -10.16 21.61 2.12
CA PHE A 397 -10.15 20.75 3.31
C PHE A 397 -11.01 21.28 4.46
N ALA A 398 -11.14 22.60 4.61
CA ALA A 398 -12.06 23.21 5.57
C ALA A 398 -13.52 23.05 5.12
N ASN A 399 -13.80 23.00 3.82
CA ASN A 399 -15.15 22.70 3.32
C ASN A 399 -15.53 21.22 3.53
N THR A 400 -14.58 20.29 3.60
CA THR A 400 -14.83 18.92 4.12
C THR A 400 -14.98 18.91 5.65
N SER A 401 -14.54 19.97 6.36
CA SER A 401 -14.83 20.20 7.78
C SER A 401 -16.15 20.96 8.04
N SER A 402 -16.86 21.41 7.00
CA SER A 402 -18.18 22.07 7.17
C SER A 402 -19.25 21.11 7.71
N HIS A 403 -19.01 19.80 7.64
CA HIS A 403 -19.79 18.76 8.31
C HIS A 403 -19.22 18.34 9.69
N ALA A 404 -18.06 18.87 10.10
CA ALA A 404 -17.42 18.61 11.39
C ALA A 404 -17.88 19.55 12.51
N THR A 405 -19.09 20.12 12.42
CA THR A 405 -19.77 20.67 13.59
C THR A 405 -20.34 19.53 14.44
N HIS A 406 -19.47 18.67 14.97
CA HIS A 406 -19.86 17.86 16.12
C HIS A 406 -19.85 18.79 17.35
N PRO A 407 -20.94 18.86 18.14
CA PRO A 407 -21.05 19.76 19.31
C PRO A 407 -20.05 19.51 20.45
N GLY A 408 -19.07 18.60 20.27
CA GLY A 408 -18.12 18.16 21.29
C GLY A 408 -16.64 18.45 21.00
N ALA A 409 -16.28 19.07 19.87
CA ALA A 409 -14.88 19.41 19.58
C ALA A 409 -14.37 20.49 20.56
N LYS A 410 -13.45 20.12 21.47
CA LYS A 410 -12.82 21.08 22.39
C LYS A 410 -11.99 22.08 21.57
N ARG A 411 -12.27 23.38 21.74
CA ARG A 411 -11.46 24.45 21.15
C ARG A 411 -10.02 24.38 21.67
N ILE A 412 -9.08 24.75 20.80
CA ILE A 412 -7.69 24.93 21.20
C ILE A 412 -7.66 26.04 22.25
N PRO A 413 -6.99 25.82 23.40
CA PRO A 413 -6.93 26.83 24.44
C PRO A 413 -6.37 28.17 23.92
N THR A 414 -7.03 29.27 24.28
CA THR A 414 -6.67 30.63 23.82
C THR A 414 -5.31 31.10 24.31
N HIS A 415 -4.75 30.48 25.35
CA HIS A 415 -3.44 30.82 25.91
C HIS A 415 -2.26 30.33 25.07
N ILE A 416 -2.46 29.37 24.15
CA ILE A 416 -1.39 28.85 23.28
C ILE A 416 -1.06 29.91 22.23
N ASN A 417 0.03 30.64 22.42
CA ASN A 417 0.43 31.74 21.55
C ASN A 417 1.88 31.64 21.09
N THR A 418 2.69 30.77 21.69
CA THR A 418 4.06 30.51 21.26
C THR A 418 4.19 29.19 20.50
N GLN A 419 5.25 29.07 19.70
CA GLN A 419 5.59 27.83 18.97
C GLN A 419 5.81 26.66 19.95
N GLU A 420 6.40 26.94 21.11
CA GLU A 420 6.73 25.93 22.11
C GLU A 420 5.48 25.40 22.83
N GLU A 421 4.56 26.29 23.23
CA GLU A 421 3.25 25.90 23.77
C GLU A 421 2.44 25.09 22.75
N ALA A 422 2.46 25.48 21.48
CA ALA A 422 1.78 24.77 20.41
C ALA A 422 2.36 23.36 20.21
N THR A 423 3.69 23.23 20.30
CA THR A 423 4.38 21.94 20.25
C THR A 423 3.95 21.04 21.41
N SER A 424 4.04 21.53 22.64
CA SER A 424 3.69 20.77 23.85
C SER A 424 2.23 20.32 23.83
N TYR A 425 1.31 21.19 23.40
CA TYR A 425 -0.09 20.84 23.22
C TYR A 425 -0.30 19.76 22.16
N GLY A 426 0.38 19.89 21.01
CA GLY A 426 0.31 18.90 19.93
C GLY A 426 0.79 17.51 20.36
N LEU A 427 1.92 17.44 21.08
CA LEU A 427 2.45 16.19 21.63
C LEU A 427 1.49 15.56 22.66
N CYS A 428 0.92 16.37 23.55
CA CYS A 428 -0.08 15.92 24.53
C CYS A 428 -1.31 15.31 23.84
N VAL A 429 -1.86 15.98 22.83
CA VAL A 429 -3.02 15.48 22.08
C VAL A 429 -2.67 14.20 21.32
N LEU A 430 -1.47 14.10 20.75
CA LEU A 430 -1.01 12.89 20.07
C LEU A 430 -0.97 11.69 21.02
N LEU A 431 -0.35 11.84 22.20
CA LEU A 431 -0.30 10.78 23.23
C LEU A 431 -1.70 10.36 23.68
N LYS A 432 -2.56 11.33 24.03
CA LYS A 432 -3.96 11.06 24.40
C LYS A 432 -4.72 10.34 23.30
N GLY A 433 -4.50 10.73 22.04
CA GLY A 433 -5.11 10.12 20.87
C GLY A 433 -4.69 8.66 20.69
N TRP A 434 -3.41 8.35 20.87
CA TRP A 434 -2.89 6.98 20.81
C TRP A 434 -3.42 6.10 21.93
N VAL A 435 -3.41 6.58 23.18
CA VAL A 435 -3.91 5.80 24.33
C VAL A 435 -5.39 5.48 24.16
N ARG A 436 -6.23 6.46 23.80
CA ARG A 436 -7.68 6.25 23.63
C ARG A 436 -8.04 5.27 22.50
N ARG A 437 -7.25 5.26 21.42
CA ARG A 437 -7.53 4.42 20.24
C ARG A 437 -6.83 3.06 20.29
N LEU A 438 -6.12 2.76 21.38
CA LEU A 438 -5.44 1.49 21.54
C LEU A 438 -6.44 0.32 21.52
N ASP A 439 -7.61 0.49 22.14
CA ASP A 439 -8.68 -0.52 22.16
C ASP A 439 -9.31 -0.74 20.78
N GLN A 440 -9.33 0.29 19.93
CA GLN A 440 -9.82 0.22 18.54
C GLN A 440 -8.80 -0.46 17.61
N THR A 441 -7.54 -0.53 18.03
CA THR A 441 -6.47 -1.14 17.24
C THR A 441 -6.41 -2.64 17.54
N SER A 442 -6.96 -3.48 16.68
CA SER A 442 -7.00 -4.94 16.90
C SER A 442 -5.71 -5.67 16.50
N SER A 443 -4.94 -5.10 15.58
CA SER A 443 -3.71 -5.73 15.09
C SER A 443 -2.55 -5.58 16.07
N TYR A 444 -1.92 -6.69 16.45
CA TYR A 444 -0.68 -6.72 17.25
C TYR A 444 0.41 -5.82 16.65
N HIS A 445 0.53 -5.79 15.32
CA HIS A 445 1.51 -4.97 14.61
C HIS A 445 1.29 -3.48 14.89
N SER A 446 0.04 -3.03 14.79
CA SER A 446 -0.33 -1.63 14.98
C SER A 446 -0.19 -1.20 16.45
N ARG A 447 -0.54 -2.08 17.40
CA ARG A 447 -0.31 -1.87 18.83
C ARG A 447 1.17 -1.75 19.16
N LYS A 448 2.00 -2.66 18.64
CA LYS A 448 3.45 -2.60 18.83
C LYS A 448 4.06 -1.32 18.26
N LEU A 449 3.62 -0.87 17.09
CA LEU A 449 4.08 0.40 16.50
C LEU A 449 3.80 1.60 17.43
N ILE A 450 2.59 1.68 17.99
CA ILE A 450 2.24 2.70 18.99
C ILE A 450 3.11 2.55 20.25
N GLY A 451 3.32 1.31 20.71
CA GLY A 451 4.18 1.02 21.88
C GLY A 451 5.65 1.39 21.68
N LEU A 452 6.16 1.36 20.45
CA LEU A 452 7.50 1.85 20.10
C LEU A 452 7.55 3.38 20.00
N ALA A 453 6.47 4.01 19.53
CA ALA A 453 6.39 5.46 19.32
C ALA A 453 6.11 6.26 20.60
N ALA A 454 5.22 5.76 21.47
CA ALA A 454 4.78 6.48 22.67
C ALA A 454 5.91 6.85 23.64
N PRO A 455 6.91 5.98 23.92
CA PRO A 455 8.05 6.34 24.76
C PRO A 455 8.92 7.44 24.14
N VAL A 456 9.04 7.47 22.81
CA VAL A 456 9.80 8.51 22.08
C VAL A 456 9.11 9.86 22.22
N VAL A 457 7.79 9.91 22.05
CA VAL A 457 7.01 11.15 22.22
C VAL A 457 6.98 11.59 23.68
N LEU A 458 6.91 10.67 24.64
CA LEU A 458 6.98 10.97 26.06
C LEU A 458 8.32 11.63 26.45
N GLU A 459 9.43 11.14 25.89
CA GLU A 459 10.75 11.76 26.07
C GLU A 459 10.79 13.20 25.53
N LEU A 460 10.09 13.47 24.42
CA LEU A 460 9.98 14.82 23.87
C LEU A 460 9.16 15.75 24.75
N VAL A 461 8.06 15.27 25.29
CA VAL A 461 7.25 16.02 26.26
C VAL A 461 8.09 16.36 27.49
N ALA A 462 8.85 15.39 28.01
CA ALA A 462 9.69 15.58 29.19
C ALA A 462 10.75 16.69 29.04
N ARG A 463 11.26 16.90 27.82
CA ARG A 463 12.24 17.96 27.53
C ARG A 463 11.64 19.37 27.48
N ARG A 464 10.32 19.48 27.36
CA ARG A 464 9.63 20.75 27.07
C ARG A 464 8.69 21.18 28.18
N ASP A 465 7.88 20.25 28.70
CA ASP A 465 6.81 20.57 29.65
C ASP A 465 6.65 19.47 30.70
N ALA A 466 7.19 19.74 31.90
CA ALA A 466 7.13 18.82 33.04
C ALA A 466 5.71 18.66 33.59
N GLN A 467 4.83 19.65 33.42
CA GLN A 467 3.45 19.54 33.89
C GLN A 467 2.66 18.59 32.99
N VAL A 468 2.77 18.77 31.67
CA VAL A 468 2.15 17.86 30.71
C VAL A 468 2.69 16.44 30.87
N LEU A 469 3.99 16.29 31.12
CA LEU A 469 4.57 14.99 31.44
C LEU A 469 3.86 14.33 32.63
N ALA A 470 3.67 15.05 33.74
CA ALA A 470 3.01 14.52 34.93
C ALA A 470 1.55 14.11 34.71
N GLU A 471 0.83 14.82 33.84
CA GLU A 471 -0.55 14.49 33.48
C GLU A 471 -0.66 13.25 32.58
N GLU A 472 0.23 13.11 31.59
CA GLU A 472 0.15 12.02 30.60
C GLU A 472 0.84 10.73 31.04
N PHE A 473 1.85 10.82 31.92
CA PHE A 473 2.70 9.69 32.29
C PHE A 473 1.91 8.45 32.73
N PRO A 474 0.91 8.54 33.64
CA PRO A 474 0.15 7.35 34.07
C PRO A 474 -0.59 6.65 32.95
N MET A 475 -1.21 7.42 32.06
CA MET A 475 -1.97 6.89 30.93
C MET A 475 -1.06 6.19 29.93
N VAL A 476 0.12 6.75 29.67
CA VAL A 476 1.09 6.16 28.75
C VAL A 476 1.69 4.88 29.33
N ILE A 477 2.06 4.85 30.62
CA ILE A 477 2.60 3.64 31.25
C ILE A 477 1.56 2.51 31.25
N ASP A 478 0.29 2.80 31.58
CA ASP A 478 -0.79 1.83 31.52
C ASP A 478 -0.96 1.24 30.10
N ALA A 479 -0.95 2.10 29.08
CA ALA A 479 -0.99 1.68 27.69
C ALA A 479 0.20 0.81 27.29
N LEU A 480 1.43 1.16 27.71
CA LEU A 480 2.64 0.38 27.39
C LEU A 480 2.60 -1.01 28.02
N VAL A 481 2.17 -1.10 29.27
CA VAL A 481 2.01 -2.38 29.97
C VAL A 481 0.93 -3.24 29.31
N SER A 482 -0.21 -2.64 28.94
CA SER A 482 -1.28 -3.30 28.20
C SER A 482 -0.80 -3.85 26.84
N ILE A 483 -0.05 -3.05 26.08
CA ILE A 483 0.54 -3.49 24.81
C ILE A 483 1.51 -4.65 25.02
N PHE A 484 2.42 -4.52 25.99
CA PHE A 484 3.40 -5.56 26.28
C PHE A 484 2.73 -6.88 26.68
N GLY A 485 1.73 -6.83 27.57
CA GLY A 485 0.95 -8.00 27.96
C GLY A 485 0.21 -8.64 26.79
N SER A 486 -0.24 -7.86 25.80
CA SER A 486 -0.91 -8.39 24.60
C SER A 486 0.03 -9.08 23.60
N LEU A 487 1.34 -8.80 23.67
CA LEU A 487 2.35 -9.34 22.76
C LEU A 487 3.12 -10.52 23.33
N ALA A 488 3.01 -10.76 24.64
CA ALA A 488 3.64 -11.89 25.30
C ALA A 488 2.96 -13.21 24.87
N ASN A 489 3.75 -14.16 24.36
CA ASN A 489 3.24 -15.47 23.95
C ASN A 489 3.35 -16.51 25.08
N GLU A 490 2.46 -17.51 25.07
CA GLU A 490 2.49 -18.66 25.98
C GLU A 490 3.84 -19.44 25.95
N ASN A 491 4.57 -19.32 24.84
CA ASN A 491 5.87 -19.98 24.64
C ASN A 491 7.05 -19.26 25.32
N GLY A 492 6.80 -18.19 26.07
CA GLY A 492 7.84 -17.44 26.80
C GLY A 492 8.60 -16.41 25.97
N SER A 493 8.09 -16.01 24.79
CA SER A 493 8.58 -14.83 24.08
C SER A 493 7.91 -13.58 24.64
N ASP A 494 8.72 -12.63 25.09
CA ASP A 494 8.29 -11.30 25.55
C ASP A 494 7.67 -10.45 24.41
N ASP A 495 7.92 -10.80 23.15
CA ASP A 495 7.45 -10.07 21.98
C ASP A 495 7.24 -11.02 20.79
N CYS A 496 5.98 -11.36 20.51
CA CYS A 496 5.60 -12.33 19.48
C CYS A 496 5.89 -11.88 18.04
N LEU A 497 6.21 -10.60 17.83
CA LEU A 497 6.46 -10.01 16.52
C LEU A 497 7.94 -9.79 16.24
N VAL A 498 8.82 -9.87 17.24
CA VAL A 498 10.26 -9.85 16.96
C VAL A 498 10.62 -11.17 16.28
N MET A 499 11.01 -11.07 15.01
CA MET A 499 11.54 -12.21 14.27
C MET A 499 13.05 -12.28 14.48
N ASN A 500 13.60 -13.48 14.65
CA ASN A 500 15.06 -13.65 14.62
C ASN A 500 15.61 -13.21 13.25
N ASN A 501 16.79 -12.61 13.24
CA ASN A 501 17.51 -12.17 12.03
C ASN A 501 17.98 -13.34 11.13
N ASP A 502 17.41 -14.54 11.28
CA ASP A 502 17.76 -15.69 10.46
C ASP A 502 17.25 -15.43 9.05
N LEU A 503 18.19 -15.11 8.15
CA LEU A 503 17.98 -14.84 6.72
C LEU A 503 17.14 -15.92 6.02
N ASP A 504 17.19 -17.16 6.51
CA ASP A 504 16.42 -18.29 5.98
C ASP A 504 14.91 -18.12 6.15
N THR A 505 14.45 -17.40 7.18
CA THR A 505 13.02 -17.10 7.39
C THR A 505 12.49 -16.11 6.37
N TRP A 506 13.39 -15.30 5.79
CA TRP A 506 13.06 -14.22 4.86
C TRP A 506 13.47 -14.51 3.42
N ALA A 507 14.04 -15.70 3.16
CA ALA A 507 14.43 -16.14 1.83
C ALA A 507 13.21 -16.20 0.90
N PRO A 508 13.35 -15.87 -0.40
CA PRO A 508 12.27 -16.01 -1.36
C PRO A 508 11.88 -17.49 -1.51
N GLU A 509 10.59 -17.78 -1.54
CA GLU A 509 10.13 -19.13 -1.85
C GLU A 509 10.34 -19.42 -3.35
N PRO A 510 10.62 -20.67 -3.75
CA PRO A 510 10.69 -21.04 -5.17
C PRO A 510 9.38 -20.71 -5.89
N GLY A 511 9.46 -19.87 -6.93
CA GLY A 511 8.27 -19.42 -7.68
C GLY A 511 7.53 -18.22 -7.07
N GLU A 512 8.09 -17.60 -6.03
CA GLU A 512 7.52 -16.40 -5.42
C GLU A 512 7.51 -15.20 -6.37
N LEU A 513 6.39 -14.47 -6.37
CA LEU A 513 6.20 -13.22 -7.09
C LEU A 513 7.24 -12.16 -6.70
N GLY A 514 7.65 -11.33 -7.66
CA GLY A 514 8.57 -10.22 -7.39
C GLY A 514 8.06 -9.29 -6.28
N GLU A 515 6.78 -8.91 -6.30
CA GLU A 515 6.19 -8.05 -5.27
C GLU A 515 6.22 -8.68 -3.88
N THR A 516 5.85 -9.96 -3.74
CA THR A 516 5.78 -10.62 -2.42
C THR A 516 7.17 -10.68 -1.78
N SER A 517 8.21 -10.99 -2.56
CA SER A 517 9.59 -10.94 -2.08
C SER A 517 9.99 -9.55 -1.61
N ARG A 518 9.56 -8.48 -2.30
CA ARG A 518 9.84 -7.09 -1.90
C ARG A 518 9.05 -6.67 -0.66
N GLU A 519 7.78 -7.05 -0.54
CA GLU A 519 6.99 -6.81 0.66
C GLU A 519 7.62 -7.48 1.88
N ARG A 520 8.11 -8.71 1.71
CA ARG A 520 8.84 -9.47 2.73
C ARG A 520 10.14 -8.76 3.12
N LEU A 521 10.94 -8.30 2.16
CA LEU A 521 12.15 -7.51 2.44
C LEU A 521 11.85 -6.19 3.16
N MET A 522 10.73 -5.53 2.83
CA MET A 522 10.30 -4.34 3.56
C MET A 522 9.87 -4.66 4.99
N GLN A 523 9.15 -5.75 5.21
CA GLN A 523 8.77 -6.21 6.55
C GLN A 523 10.00 -6.56 7.39
N HIS A 524 10.99 -7.24 6.82
CA HIS A 524 12.27 -7.51 7.49
C HIS A 524 12.94 -6.24 8.02
N ASN A 525 12.85 -5.14 7.27
CA ASN A 525 13.46 -3.86 7.63
C ASN A 525 12.56 -2.96 8.49
N ASP A 526 11.34 -3.38 8.81
CA ASP A 526 10.43 -2.60 9.64
C ASP A 526 10.87 -2.61 11.11
N ALA A 527 10.79 -1.44 11.75
CA ALA A 527 11.01 -1.27 13.18
C ALA A 527 10.15 -2.22 14.02
N VAL A 528 8.91 -2.51 13.59
CA VAL A 528 8.00 -3.41 14.32
C VAL A 528 8.54 -4.84 14.40
N TYR A 529 9.21 -5.35 13.36
CA TYR A 529 9.76 -6.71 13.38
C TYR A 529 11.20 -6.76 13.92
N ARG A 530 11.94 -5.64 13.83
CA ARG A 530 13.36 -5.56 14.21
C ARG A 530 13.62 -5.10 15.64
N MET A 531 12.75 -4.24 16.19
CA MET A 531 12.94 -3.66 17.51
C MET A 531 12.19 -4.47 18.57
N SER A 532 12.89 -4.78 19.66
CA SER A 532 12.25 -5.30 20.88
C SER A 532 11.52 -4.16 21.58
N LEU A 533 10.23 -4.36 21.83
CA LEU A 533 9.42 -3.41 22.59
C LEU A 533 9.99 -3.21 24.00
N LYS A 534 10.34 -4.31 24.68
CA LYS A 534 10.94 -4.30 26.02
C LYS A 534 12.22 -3.44 26.06
N ASN A 535 13.18 -3.71 25.17
CA ASN A 535 14.44 -2.98 25.14
C ASN A 535 14.24 -1.50 24.84
N THR A 536 13.29 -1.16 23.97
CA THR A 536 12.98 0.22 23.60
C THR A 536 12.40 0.98 24.79
N ILE A 537 11.43 0.40 25.49
CA ILE A 537 10.84 1.01 26.69
C ILE A 537 11.92 1.16 27.76
N GLN A 538 12.69 0.11 28.06
CA GLN A 538 13.74 0.15 29.06
C GLN A 538 14.78 1.24 28.78
N THR A 539 15.28 1.33 27.54
CA THR A 539 16.29 2.33 27.14
C THR A 539 15.75 3.76 27.29
N ARG A 540 14.51 4.00 26.86
CA ARG A 540 13.91 5.35 26.90
C ARG A 540 13.55 5.77 28.33
N MET A 541 12.98 4.85 29.12
CA MET A 541 12.59 5.11 30.51
C MET A 541 13.80 5.26 31.43
N THR A 542 14.87 4.48 31.22
CA THR A 542 16.14 4.70 31.95
C THR A 542 16.78 6.02 31.56
N GLY A 543 16.72 6.43 30.28
CA GLY A 543 17.15 7.75 29.85
C GLY A 543 16.41 8.89 30.57
N LEU A 544 15.08 8.76 30.69
CA LEU A 544 14.26 9.71 31.44
C LEU A 544 14.61 9.73 32.93
N ALA A 545 14.75 8.56 33.55
CA ALA A 545 15.13 8.43 34.95
C ALA A 545 16.54 8.99 35.23
N ASN A 546 17.48 8.85 34.30
CA ASN A 546 18.83 9.39 34.43
C ASN A 546 18.86 10.92 34.34
N THR A 547 17.88 11.53 33.69
CA THR A 547 17.78 12.99 33.56
C THR A 547 17.30 13.62 34.86
N ASP A 548 16.28 13.03 35.51
CA ASP A 548 15.78 13.45 36.82
C ASP A 548 15.26 12.25 37.62
N GLN A 549 16.12 11.68 38.47
CA GLN A 549 15.78 10.49 39.26
C GLN A 549 14.64 10.77 40.25
N ASN A 550 14.65 11.93 40.90
CA ASN A 550 13.65 12.27 41.91
C ASN A 550 12.30 12.60 41.25
N GLY A 551 12.33 13.34 40.14
CA GLY A 551 11.15 13.58 39.32
C GLY A 551 10.55 12.29 38.78
N PHE A 552 11.37 11.35 38.29
CA PHE A 552 10.89 10.07 37.78
C PHE A 552 10.22 9.21 38.87
N GLN A 553 10.76 9.18 40.10
CA GLN A 553 10.11 8.49 41.22
C GLN A 553 8.77 9.13 41.60
N ASN A 554 8.70 10.48 41.57
CA ASN A 554 7.46 11.19 41.79
C ASN A 554 6.42 10.89 40.69
N LEU A 555 6.84 10.83 39.42
CA LEU A 555 5.99 10.43 38.30
C LEU A 555 5.49 8.99 38.47
N LEU A 556 6.36 8.05 38.83
CA LEU A 556 5.96 6.67 39.10
C LEU A 556 4.89 6.59 40.19
N SER A 557 4.99 7.41 41.24
CA SER A 557 3.99 7.42 42.33
C SER A 557 2.57 7.79 41.88
N THR A 558 2.42 8.47 40.74
CA THR A 558 1.11 8.83 40.17
C THR A 558 0.44 7.69 39.41
N VAL A 559 1.20 6.63 39.07
CA VAL A 559 0.70 5.43 38.39
C VAL A 559 0.00 4.51 39.39
N SER A 560 -1.01 3.77 38.95
CA SER A 560 -1.71 2.84 39.84
C SER A 560 -0.77 1.71 40.33
N PRO A 561 -0.88 1.26 41.60
CA PRO A 561 -0.04 0.19 42.13
C PRO A 561 0.04 -1.12 41.31
N PRO A 562 -1.05 -1.65 40.71
CA PRO A 562 -0.95 -2.86 39.89
C PRO A 562 -0.13 -2.64 38.62
N VAL A 563 -0.30 -1.48 37.98
CA VAL A 563 0.44 -1.11 36.76
C VAL A 563 1.90 -0.83 37.09
N GLN A 564 2.20 -0.20 38.23
CA GLN A 564 3.58 -0.02 38.71
C GLN A 564 4.31 -1.36 38.86
N LYS A 565 3.65 -2.39 39.40
CA LYS A 565 4.25 -3.72 39.55
C LYS A 565 4.57 -4.35 38.20
N GLN A 566 3.60 -4.35 37.27
CA GLN A 566 3.79 -4.91 35.92
C GLN A 566 4.86 -4.12 35.14
N PHE A 567 4.90 -2.80 35.30
CA PHE A 567 5.94 -1.96 34.72
C PHE A 567 7.32 -2.24 35.34
N ALA A 568 7.40 -2.47 36.65
CA ALA A 568 8.65 -2.86 37.30
C ALA A 568 9.15 -4.23 36.82
N GLU A 569 8.26 -5.18 36.53
CA GLU A 569 8.59 -6.46 35.90
C GLU A 569 9.10 -6.26 34.45
N LEU A 570 8.51 -5.34 33.69
CA LEU A 570 8.97 -4.96 32.35
C LEU A 570 10.36 -4.31 32.37
N MET A 571 10.68 -3.55 33.43
CA MET A 571 11.97 -2.87 33.60
C MET A 571 13.09 -3.78 34.12
N GLN A 572 12.78 -5.02 34.54
CA GLN A 572 13.74 -6.08 34.90
C GLN A 572 14.08 -6.93 33.67
#